data_AF-A0A6M4BW42-F1
#
_entry.id   AF-A0A6M4BW42-F1
#
_cell.length_a   1.000
_cell.length_b   1.000
_cell.length_c   1.000
_cell.angle_alpha   90.00
_cell.angle_beta   90.00
_cell.angle_gamma   90.00
#
_symmetry.space_group_name_H-M   'P 1'
#
loop_
_entity.id
_entity.type
_entity.pdbx_description
1 polymer ?
#
loop_
_entity_poly.entity_id
_entity_poly.type
_entity_poly.pdbx_seq_one_letter_code
_entity_poly.pdbx_strand_id
1 'polypeptide(L)'
;IGYRRDLIMKIEQSVVEESVQHNRIVEKLKQHIKNFQKFLTEDYKKACAKVSKAEKAYTELVAKNSEFLTYVSTLTICNNILFKLDAIRGVLKIYRSYLMFVAPLSWRQKHDENLRGKIQSIQFESGEFATDNDLVETLDIDRMVEVAKNELKNPLSARIYFKKPEQMMYLFRTMELQSREYLTQLSKTDAPFRLLQDRIKQLTQAAKQELDYFQYYIDSIYDEIARENYNEAHLQEKFFRILNEAFYYSVASPCTLKLKICIEYVYEQIVGKCEEGHQSLQDPMKILEVMYEDFNLRLDSLDFKIVNQARNDFFAQDLKMMKNAYKAQREL
;
A
#
# COMPACT_ATOMS: atom_id res chain seq x y z
N ILE A 1 -3.68 157.40 -22.02
CA ILE A 1 -3.83 157.28 -20.55
C ILE A 1 -4.92 156.23 -20.16
N GLY A 2 -6.02 156.08 -20.91
CA GLY A 2 -7.04 155.05 -20.64
C GLY A 2 -6.63 153.58 -20.86
N TYR A 3 -5.95 153.25 -21.96
CA TYR A 3 -5.60 151.86 -22.34
C TYR A 3 -4.71 151.12 -21.33
N ARG A 4 -3.77 151.83 -20.68
CA ARG A 4 -2.94 151.25 -19.61
C ARG A 4 -3.73 150.95 -18.35
N ARG A 5 -4.75 151.74 -18.04
CA ARG A 5 -5.60 151.56 -16.86
C ARG A 5 -6.54 150.36 -17.03
N ASP A 6 -7.09 150.19 -18.22
CA ASP A 6 -7.88 149.00 -18.59
C ASP A 6 -7.05 147.72 -18.60
N LEU A 7 -5.80 147.75 -19.10
CA LEU A 7 -4.89 146.61 -19.04
C LEU A 7 -4.54 146.23 -17.60
N ILE A 8 -4.27 147.20 -16.74
CA ILE A 8 -4.03 146.97 -15.31
C ILE A 8 -5.28 146.35 -14.66
N MET A 9 -6.47 146.89 -14.93
CA MET A 9 -7.73 146.37 -14.39
C MET A 9 -8.04 144.95 -14.90
N LYS A 10 -7.73 144.64 -16.16
CA LYS A 10 -7.91 143.30 -16.74
C LYS A 10 -6.91 142.29 -16.19
N ILE A 11 -5.68 142.72 -15.92
CA ILE A 11 -4.67 141.89 -15.23
C ILE A 11 -5.09 141.65 -13.79
N GLU A 12 -5.56 142.67 -13.06
CA GLU A 12 -6.09 142.51 -11.70
C GLU A 12 -7.29 141.55 -11.68
N GLN A 13 -8.22 141.68 -12.63
CA GLN A 13 -9.36 140.80 -12.75
C GLN A 13 -8.94 139.35 -13.09
N SER A 14 -7.98 139.17 -14.00
CA SER A 14 -7.42 137.85 -14.33
C SER A 14 -6.67 137.22 -13.16
N VAL A 15 -5.94 138.02 -12.37
CA VAL A 15 -5.23 137.55 -11.15
C VAL A 15 -6.23 137.13 -10.08
N VAL A 16 -7.36 137.85 -9.94
CA VAL A 16 -8.45 137.46 -9.04
C VAL A 16 -9.12 136.18 -9.52
N GLU A 17 -9.42 136.05 -10.81
CA GLU A 17 -10.01 134.83 -11.38
C GLU A 17 -9.08 133.62 -11.28
N GLU A 18 -7.79 133.80 -11.58
CA GLU A 18 -6.76 132.75 -11.46
C GLU A 18 -6.55 132.36 -10.00
N SER A 19 -6.55 133.32 -9.07
CA SER A 19 -6.55 133.06 -7.62
C SER A 19 -7.77 132.23 -7.18
N VAL A 20 -8.97 132.56 -7.70
CA VAL A 20 -10.19 131.79 -7.40
C VAL A 20 -10.11 130.36 -7.96
N GLN A 21 -9.60 130.19 -9.18
CA GLN A 21 -9.40 128.86 -9.78
C GLN A 21 -8.31 128.06 -9.05
N HIS A 22 -7.19 128.70 -8.70
CA HIS A 22 -6.11 128.10 -7.93
C HIS A 22 -6.61 127.65 -6.57
N ASN A 23 -7.35 128.50 -5.84
CA ASN A 23 -7.94 128.14 -4.56
C ASN A 23 -8.93 126.97 -4.70
N ARG A 24 -9.73 126.91 -5.78
CA ARG A 24 -10.61 125.75 -6.06
C ARG A 24 -9.82 124.47 -6.32
N ILE A 25 -8.72 124.52 -7.04
CA ILE A 25 -7.86 123.36 -7.32
C ILE A 25 -7.18 122.89 -6.04
N VAL A 26 -6.65 123.81 -5.23
CA VAL A 26 -6.05 123.51 -3.93
C VAL A 26 -7.05 122.83 -3.00
N GLU A 27 -8.30 123.30 -2.98
CA GLU A 27 -9.33 122.70 -2.13
C GLU A 27 -9.78 121.32 -2.61
N LYS A 28 -9.86 121.11 -3.92
CA LYS A 28 -10.05 119.77 -4.50
C LYS A 28 -8.87 118.84 -4.19
N LEU A 29 -7.63 119.33 -4.28
CA LEU A 29 -6.43 118.54 -3.97
C LEU A 29 -6.44 118.13 -2.48
N LYS A 30 -6.76 119.06 -1.58
CA LYS A 30 -6.93 118.75 -0.15
C LYS A 30 -8.04 117.72 0.09
N GLN A 31 -9.15 117.78 -0.65
CA GLN A 31 -10.21 116.77 -0.58
C GLN A 31 -9.74 115.41 -1.10
N HIS A 32 -9.02 115.35 -2.21
CA HIS A 32 -8.47 114.10 -2.74
C HIS A 32 -7.44 113.48 -1.80
N ILE A 33 -6.55 114.28 -1.20
CA ILE A 33 -5.61 113.82 -0.18
C ILE A 33 -6.36 113.26 1.03
N LYS A 34 -7.40 113.94 1.52
CA LYS A 34 -8.25 113.44 2.62
C LYS A 34 -8.95 112.13 2.25
N ASN A 35 -9.48 112.01 1.02
CA ASN A 35 -10.16 110.80 0.58
C ASN A 35 -9.20 109.63 0.38
N PHE A 36 -7.99 109.89 -0.13
CA PHE A 36 -6.95 108.87 -0.28
C PHE A 36 -6.41 108.40 1.08
N GLN A 37 -6.22 109.32 2.02
CA GLN A 37 -5.90 108.98 3.41
C GLN A 37 -7.00 108.13 4.05
N LYS A 38 -8.28 108.47 3.85
CA LYS A 38 -9.41 107.64 4.30
C LYS A 38 -9.38 106.25 3.68
N PHE A 39 -9.21 106.14 2.36
CA PHE A 39 -9.13 104.86 1.67
C PHE A 39 -7.98 103.98 2.19
N LEU A 40 -6.77 104.55 2.33
CA LEU A 40 -5.62 103.84 2.91
C LEU A 40 -5.91 103.34 4.33
N THR A 41 -6.53 104.17 5.16
CA THR A 41 -6.88 103.75 6.53
C THR A 41 -7.95 102.66 6.56
N GLU A 42 -8.93 102.69 5.65
CA GLU A 42 -9.95 101.64 5.54
C GLU A 42 -9.39 100.34 5.01
N ASP A 43 -8.53 100.39 3.99
CA ASP A 43 -7.91 99.21 3.40
C ASP A 43 -6.92 98.57 4.38
N TYR A 44 -6.12 99.38 5.09
CA TYR A 44 -5.26 98.90 6.17
C TYR A 44 -6.08 98.22 7.27
N LYS A 45 -7.21 98.82 7.70
CA LYS A 45 -8.12 98.20 8.68
C LYS A 45 -8.68 96.86 8.18
N LYS A 46 -9.08 96.78 6.90
CA LYS A 46 -9.58 95.53 6.29
C LYS A 46 -8.50 94.46 6.20
N ALA A 47 -7.27 94.83 5.82
CA ALA A 47 -6.12 93.93 5.76
C ALA A 47 -5.77 93.42 7.16
N CYS A 48 -5.65 94.30 8.17
CA CYS A 48 -5.44 93.90 9.56
C CYS A 48 -6.55 92.97 10.07
N ALA A 49 -7.81 93.24 9.74
CA ALA A 49 -8.92 92.37 10.14
C ALA A 49 -8.83 90.97 9.49
N LYS A 50 -8.40 90.89 8.22
CA LYS A 50 -8.18 89.60 7.54
C LYS A 50 -7.00 88.84 8.14
N VAL A 51 -5.88 89.52 8.39
CA VAL A 51 -4.70 88.94 9.05
C VAL A 51 -5.07 88.42 10.44
N SER A 52 -5.77 89.21 11.24
CA SER A 52 -6.22 88.78 12.58
C SER A 52 -7.14 87.56 12.53
N LYS A 53 -8.02 87.45 11.52
CA LYS A 53 -8.85 86.25 11.34
C LYS A 53 -8.02 85.02 10.93
N ALA A 54 -7.05 85.21 10.04
CA ALA A 54 -6.15 84.14 9.60
C ALA A 54 -5.25 83.66 10.75
N GLU A 55 -4.72 84.58 11.56
CA GLU A 55 -3.95 84.27 12.77
C GLU A 55 -4.79 83.48 13.77
N LYS A 56 -6.03 83.89 14.03
CA LYS A 56 -6.95 83.13 14.91
C LYS A 56 -7.19 81.71 14.40
N ALA A 57 -7.53 81.56 13.12
CA ALA A 57 -7.74 80.24 12.52
C ALA A 57 -6.47 79.38 12.57
N TYR A 58 -5.30 79.97 12.35
CA TYR A 58 -4.01 79.27 12.47
C TYR A 58 -3.75 78.81 13.91
N THR A 59 -4.01 79.66 14.91
CA THR A 59 -3.84 79.27 16.31
C THR A 59 -4.79 78.14 16.72
N GLU A 60 -6.04 78.17 16.25
CA GLU A 60 -7.01 77.09 16.49
C GLU A 60 -6.58 75.78 15.80
N LEU A 61 -6.07 75.87 14.57
CA LEU A 61 -5.55 74.71 13.84
C LEU A 61 -4.35 74.08 14.54
N VAL A 62 -3.41 74.89 15.03
CA VAL A 62 -2.24 74.42 15.78
C VAL A 62 -2.67 73.74 17.08
N ALA A 63 -3.65 74.31 17.79
CA ALA A 63 -4.20 73.70 19.00
C ALA A 63 -4.90 72.36 18.72
N LYS A 64 -5.67 72.26 17.63
CA LYS A 64 -6.30 70.99 17.23
C LYS A 64 -5.29 69.95 16.77
N ASN A 65 -4.22 70.37 16.09
CA ASN A 65 -3.15 69.48 15.66
C ASN A 65 -2.36 68.93 16.86
N SER A 66 -2.12 69.73 17.90
CA SER A 66 -1.46 69.25 19.11
C SER A 66 -2.34 68.25 19.90
N GLU A 67 -3.66 68.49 19.98
CA GLU A 67 -4.62 67.52 20.52
C GLU A 67 -4.58 66.20 19.72
N PHE A 68 -4.63 66.28 18.39
CA PHE A 68 -4.57 65.10 17.51
C PHE A 68 -3.27 64.31 17.70
N LEU A 69 -2.12 64.97 17.72
CA LEU A 69 -0.83 64.31 17.98
C LEU A 69 -0.81 63.65 19.36
N THR A 70 -1.45 64.24 20.36
CA THR A 70 -1.60 63.63 21.68
C THR A 70 -2.43 62.35 21.59
N TYR A 71 -3.55 62.35 20.89
CA TYR A 71 -4.37 61.15 20.66
C TYR A 71 -3.61 60.05 19.88
N VAL A 72 -2.85 60.41 18.86
CA VAL A 72 -2.02 59.44 18.12
C VAL A 72 -0.95 58.83 19.03
N SER A 73 -0.34 59.64 19.88
CA SER A 73 0.66 59.16 20.84
C SER A 73 0.05 58.20 21.86
N THR A 74 -1.13 58.50 22.41
CA THR A 74 -1.82 57.63 23.37
C THR A 74 -2.30 56.35 22.72
N LEU A 75 -2.83 56.41 21.50
CA LEU A 75 -3.20 55.23 20.71
C LEU A 75 -2.01 54.31 20.46
N THR A 76 -0.87 54.89 20.08
CA THR A 76 0.38 54.12 19.86
C THR A 76 0.84 53.44 21.15
N ILE A 77 0.77 54.12 22.29
CA ILE A 77 1.10 53.55 23.60
C ILE A 77 0.14 52.40 23.94
N CYS A 78 -1.17 52.58 23.76
CA CYS A 78 -2.17 51.54 24.00
C CYS A 78 -1.93 50.30 23.14
N ASN A 79 -1.64 50.48 21.85
CA ASN A 79 -1.34 49.38 20.93
C ASN A 79 -0.10 48.61 21.38
N ASN A 80 0.98 49.30 21.76
CA ASN A 80 2.20 48.67 22.26
C ASN A 80 1.95 47.87 23.55
N ILE A 81 1.13 48.41 24.47
CA ILE A 81 0.72 47.70 25.69
C ILE A 81 -0.05 46.44 25.31
N LEU A 82 -0.99 46.53 24.37
CA LEU A 82 -1.80 45.39 23.94
C LEU A 82 -0.94 44.28 23.33
N PHE A 83 -0.03 44.61 22.40
CA PHE A 83 0.89 43.63 21.82
C PHE A 83 1.75 42.95 22.88
N LYS A 84 2.27 43.71 23.85
CA LYS A 84 3.04 43.14 24.96
C LYS A 84 2.19 42.21 25.83
N LEU A 85 0.95 42.59 26.14
CA LEU A 85 0.04 41.77 26.93
C LEU A 85 -0.32 40.48 26.20
N ASP A 86 -0.54 40.53 24.88
CA ASP A 86 -0.86 39.33 24.11
C ASP A 86 0.35 38.39 23.98
N ALA A 87 1.55 38.93 23.78
CA ALA A 87 2.78 38.13 23.84
C ALA A 87 2.97 37.45 25.20
N ILE A 88 2.76 38.17 26.31
CA ILE A 88 2.79 37.60 27.66
C ILE A 88 1.72 36.51 27.82
N ARG A 89 0.51 36.75 27.32
CA ARG A 89 -0.60 35.79 27.36
C ARG A 89 -0.27 34.52 26.57
N GLY A 90 0.32 34.63 25.37
CA GLY A 90 0.77 33.49 24.57
C GLY A 90 1.77 32.62 25.35
N VAL A 91 2.78 33.25 25.95
CA VAL A 91 3.76 32.56 26.80
C VAL A 91 3.09 31.88 28.01
N LEU A 92 2.16 32.58 28.69
CA LEU A 92 1.43 32.02 29.83
C LEU A 92 0.52 30.84 29.44
N LYS A 93 -0.08 30.86 28.24
CA LYS A 93 -0.84 29.73 27.69
C LYS A 93 0.06 28.52 27.48
N ILE A 94 1.24 28.69 26.89
CA ILE A 94 2.21 27.61 26.71
C ILE A 94 2.61 27.01 28.07
N TYR A 95 2.94 27.85 29.05
CA TYR A 95 3.26 27.36 30.40
C TYR A 95 2.09 26.66 31.08
N ARG A 96 0.86 27.16 30.90
CA ARG A 96 -0.34 26.48 31.39
C ARG A 96 -0.47 25.10 30.75
N SER A 97 -0.40 25.00 29.43
CA SER A 97 -0.51 23.73 28.70
C SER A 97 0.57 22.75 29.15
N TYR A 98 1.80 23.23 29.35
CA TYR A 98 2.89 22.42 29.87
C TYR A 98 2.63 21.92 31.29
N LEU A 99 2.21 22.79 32.22
CA LEU A 99 1.90 22.41 33.60
C LEU A 99 0.71 21.45 33.67
N MET A 100 -0.28 21.59 32.79
CA MET A 100 -1.38 20.65 32.66
C MET A 100 -0.87 19.29 32.17
N PHE A 101 -0.01 19.26 31.14
CA PHE A 101 0.57 18.04 30.59
C PHE A 101 1.39 17.25 31.62
N VAL A 102 2.20 17.93 32.43
CA VAL A 102 3.02 17.30 33.47
C VAL A 102 2.20 16.84 34.67
N ALA A 103 1.01 17.41 34.90
CA ALA A 103 0.17 17.04 36.04
C ALA A 103 -0.32 15.57 35.96
N PRO A 104 -0.57 14.91 37.11
CA PRO A 104 -1.10 13.55 37.13
C PRO A 104 -2.43 13.43 36.39
N LEU A 105 -2.64 12.30 35.70
CA LEU A 105 -3.87 12.05 34.93
C LEU A 105 -5.15 12.16 35.78
N SER A 106 -5.12 11.68 37.03
CA SER A 106 -6.25 11.75 37.96
C SER A 106 -6.69 13.18 38.29
N TRP A 107 -5.75 14.13 38.24
CA TRP A 107 -6.03 15.55 38.43
C TRP A 107 -6.48 16.21 37.12
N ARG A 108 -5.83 15.89 35.98
CA ARG A 108 -6.25 16.34 34.65
C ARG A 108 -7.68 15.95 34.32
N GLN A 109 -8.12 14.73 34.60
CA GLN A 109 -9.50 14.28 34.36
C GLN A 109 -10.59 15.15 35.02
N LYS A 110 -10.24 15.89 36.08
CA LYS A 110 -11.16 16.78 36.79
C LYS A 110 -11.06 18.24 36.35
N HIS A 111 -9.93 18.65 35.78
CA HIS A 111 -9.56 20.06 35.59
C HIS A 111 -9.13 20.44 34.17
N ASP A 112 -8.93 19.46 33.30
CA ASP A 112 -8.55 19.63 31.89
C ASP A 112 -9.78 19.56 30.99
N GLU A 113 -9.90 20.46 30.01
CA GLU A 113 -11.04 20.56 29.11
C GLU A 113 -11.14 19.35 28.16
N ASN A 114 -10.00 18.89 27.65
CA ASN A 114 -9.96 17.83 26.64
C ASN A 114 -10.26 16.44 27.24
N LEU A 115 -9.97 16.28 28.54
CA LEU A 115 -10.03 15.01 29.27
C LEU A 115 -11.17 14.94 30.30
N ARG A 116 -11.96 16.02 30.50
CA ARG A 116 -13.05 16.04 31.48
C ARG A 116 -14.11 15.00 31.13
N GLY A 117 -14.24 13.97 31.97
CA GLY A 117 -15.26 12.93 31.82
C GLY A 117 -14.96 11.83 30.80
N LYS A 118 -13.76 11.83 30.18
CA LYS A 118 -13.33 10.75 29.27
C LYS A 118 -12.44 9.75 30.02
N ILE A 119 -12.86 8.50 30.06
CA ILE A 119 -12.03 7.35 30.47
C ILE A 119 -11.30 6.86 29.22
N GLN A 120 -10.42 7.69 28.64
CA GLN A 120 -9.58 7.25 27.53
C GLN A 120 -8.17 6.97 28.04
N SER A 121 -7.64 5.85 27.55
CA SER A 121 -6.25 5.44 27.67
C SER A 121 -5.32 6.57 27.22
N ILE A 122 -4.08 6.49 27.67
CA ILE A 122 -3.01 7.44 27.44
C ILE A 122 -2.71 7.50 25.93
N GLN A 123 -3.55 8.15 25.14
CA GLN A 123 -3.21 8.63 23.82
C GLN A 123 -2.47 9.94 24.04
N PHE A 124 -1.14 9.84 24.01
CA PHE A 124 -0.29 11.00 23.81
C PHE A 124 -0.58 11.53 22.41
N GLU A 125 -1.60 12.37 22.28
CA GLU A 125 -1.60 13.31 21.17
C GLU A 125 -0.36 14.18 21.38
N SER A 126 0.67 13.96 20.55
CA SER A 126 1.81 14.85 20.43
C SER A 126 1.33 16.17 19.84
N GLY A 127 0.56 16.93 20.62
CA GLY A 127 0.30 18.32 20.34
C GLY A 127 1.66 19.01 20.39
N GLU A 128 2.16 19.42 19.23
CA GLU A 128 3.30 20.31 19.16
C GLU A 128 2.97 21.51 20.05
N PHE A 129 3.84 21.77 21.05
CA PHE A 129 3.83 23.05 21.74
C PHE A 129 4.38 24.08 20.76
N ALA A 130 3.60 24.40 19.75
CA ALA A 130 3.94 25.40 18.76
C ALA A 130 4.13 26.72 19.50
N THR A 131 5.34 27.24 19.42
CA THR A 131 5.58 28.66 19.62
C THR A 131 5.13 29.29 18.31
N ASP A 132 4.06 30.10 18.36
CA ASP A 132 3.53 30.83 17.20
C ASP A 132 4.67 31.54 16.46
N ASN A 133 5.17 30.91 15.39
CA ASN A 133 6.01 31.55 14.39
C ASN A 133 5.16 32.27 13.33
N ASP A 134 3.83 32.23 13.44
CA ASP A 134 2.89 33.05 12.66
C ASP A 134 2.68 34.43 13.29
N LEU A 135 3.78 35.18 13.41
CA LEU A 135 3.77 36.60 13.76
C LEU A 135 3.18 37.49 12.65
N VAL A 136 2.82 36.91 11.50
CA VAL A 136 2.33 37.65 10.32
C VAL A 136 0.79 37.79 10.33
N GLU A 137 0.04 36.87 10.94
CA GLU A 137 -1.42 36.99 11.08
C GLU A 137 -1.88 37.85 12.29
N THR A 138 -0.94 38.23 13.18
CA THR A 138 -1.22 38.88 14.49
C THR A 138 -1.11 40.41 14.48
N LEU A 139 -0.96 41.06 13.33
CA LEU A 139 -0.91 42.53 13.26
C LEU A 139 -2.27 43.22 13.34
N ASP A 140 -3.38 42.46 13.25
CA ASP A 140 -4.73 42.99 13.39
C ASP A 140 -5.19 43.03 14.86
N ILE A 141 -5.08 44.21 15.45
CA ILE A 141 -5.45 44.51 16.84
C ILE A 141 -6.92 44.17 17.11
N ASP A 142 -7.82 44.40 16.16
CA ASP A 142 -9.24 44.16 16.35
C ASP A 142 -9.53 42.65 16.42
N ARG A 143 -8.91 41.87 15.55
CA ARG A 143 -8.98 40.40 15.58
C ARG A 143 -8.40 39.84 16.90
N MET A 144 -7.28 40.38 17.39
CA MET A 144 -6.69 39.98 18.68
C MET A 144 -7.67 40.20 19.84
N VAL A 145 -8.32 41.36 19.87
CA VAL A 145 -9.29 41.72 20.92
C VAL A 145 -10.53 40.83 20.84
N GLU A 146 -11.03 40.50 19.64
CA GLU A 146 -12.16 39.60 19.46
C GLU A 146 -11.87 38.17 19.94
N VAL A 147 -10.71 37.63 19.59
CA VAL A 147 -10.26 36.31 20.05
C VAL A 147 -10.10 36.31 21.57
N ALA A 148 -9.48 37.35 22.14
CA ALA A 148 -9.36 37.51 23.59
C ALA A 148 -10.73 37.55 24.28
N LYS A 149 -11.66 38.32 23.74
CA LYS A 149 -13.02 38.45 24.27
C LYS A 149 -13.77 37.12 24.24
N ASN A 150 -13.64 36.36 23.16
CA ASN A 150 -14.30 35.06 23.03
C ASN A 150 -13.75 34.02 24.02
N GLU A 151 -12.44 33.96 24.22
CA GLU A 151 -11.84 33.07 25.21
C GLU A 151 -12.16 33.47 26.66
N LEU A 152 -12.19 34.78 26.95
CA LEU A 152 -12.47 35.30 28.29
C LEU A 152 -13.96 35.23 28.68
N LYS A 153 -14.87 34.89 27.77
CA LYS A 153 -16.31 34.72 28.09
C LYS A 153 -16.55 33.59 29.09
N ASN A 154 -15.78 32.51 28.99
CA ASN A 154 -15.87 31.35 29.88
C ASN A 154 -14.49 31.01 30.46
N PRO A 155 -13.97 31.83 31.39
CA PRO A 155 -12.64 31.61 31.92
C PRO A 155 -12.63 30.36 32.79
N LEU A 156 -11.75 29.43 32.45
CA LEU A 156 -11.53 28.22 33.25
C LEU A 156 -11.01 28.56 34.64
N SER A 157 -11.35 27.72 35.62
CA SER A 157 -10.79 27.86 36.96
C SER A 157 -9.25 27.83 36.89
N ALA A 158 -8.61 28.91 37.33
CA ALA A 158 -7.15 29.04 37.41
C ALA A 158 -6.61 28.16 38.56
N ARG A 159 -6.68 26.84 38.37
CA ARG A 159 -6.12 25.87 39.31
C ARG A 159 -4.89 25.25 38.68
N ILE A 160 -3.78 25.32 39.39
CA ILE A 160 -2.52 24.67 39.04
C ILE A 160 -2.28 23.53 40.04
N TYR A 161 -1.77 22.40 39.54
CA TYR A 161 -1.43 21.26 40.39
C TYR A 161 -0.19 21.57 41.23
N PHE A 162 0.87 22.07 40.57
CA PHE A 162 2.11 22.46 41.22
C PHE A 162 1.98 23.86 41.81
N LYS A 163 2.11 23.96 43.13
CA LYS A 163 2.05 25.24 43.86
C LYS A 163 3.42 25.87 44.04
N LYS A 164 4.48 25.04 44.06
CA LYS A 164 5.85 25.50 44.23
C LYS A 164 6.79 24.88 43.18
N PRO A 165 7.80 25.60 42.69
CA PRO A 165 8.73 25.10 41.69
C PRO A 165 9.50 23.84 42.12
N GLU A 166 9.76 23.65 43.41
CA GLU A 166 10.52 22.50 43.91
C GLU A 166 9.79 21.17 43.65
N GLN A 167 8.45 21.20 43.59
CA GLN A 167 7.64 20.03 43.27
C GLN A 167 7.88 19.54 41.84
N MET A 168 8.10 20.49 40.93
CA MET A 168 8.42 20.19 39.53
C MET A 168 9.85 19.68 39.37
N MET A 169 10.80 20.31 40.08
CA MET A 169 12.19 19.84 40.14
C MET A 169 12.30 18.40 40.69
N TYR A 170 11.49 18.06 41.70
CA TYR A 170 11.42 16.70 42.21
C TYR A 170 10.94 15.72 41.15
N LEU A 171 9.85 16.06 40.43
CA LEU A 171 9.32 15.23 39.35
C LEU A 171 10.34 15.01 38.23
N PHE A 172 11.07 16.04 37.81
CA PHE A 172 12.14 15.88 36.82
C PHE A 172 13.25 14.96 37.30
N ARG A 173 13.69 15.09 38.56
CA ARG A 173 14.69 14.19 39.15
C ARG A 173 14.19 12.75 39.20
N THR A 174 12.91 12.53 39.52
CA THR A 174 12.32 11.18 39.48
C THR A 174 12.28 10.64 38.06
N MET A 175 11.90 11.43 37.06
CA MET A 175 11.91 11.04 35.66
C MET A 175 13.32 10.72 35.15
N GLU A 176 14.31 11.52 35.54
CA GLU A 176 15.72 11.27 35.24
C GLU A 176 16.18 9.92 35.81
N LEU A 177 15.87 9.65 37.08
CA LEU A 177 16.21 8.41 37.74
C LEU A 177 15.53 7.20 37.08
N GLN A 178 14.25 7.31 36.75
CA GLN A 178 13.49 6.28 36.04
C GLN A 178 14.06 6.02 34.64
N SER A 179 14.40 7.09 33.91
CA SER A 179 14.98 6.98 32.57
C SER A 179 16.35 6.30 32.62
N ARG A 180 17.17 6.62 33.62
CA ARG A 180 18.47 5.97 33.85
C ARG A 180 18.32 4.49 34.17
N GLU A 181 17.36 4.13 35.03
CA GLU A 181 17.08 2.74 35.37
C GLU A 181 16.61 1.97 34.13
N TYR A 182 15.71 2.56 33.34
CA TYR A 182 15.25 1.99 32.08
C TYR A 182 16.40 1.75 31.10
N LEU A 183 17.29 2.72 30.91
CA LEU A 183 18.48 2.57 30.06
C LEU A 183 19.43 1.49 30.57
N THR A 184 19.56 1.35 31.89
CA THR A 184 20.38 0.30 32.51
C THR A 184 19.76 -1.09 32.30
N GLN A 185 18.44 -1.20 32.37
CA GLN A 185 17.74 -2.44 32.07
C GLN A 185 17.86 -2.77 30.58
N LEU A 186 17.69 -1.78 29.70
CA LEU A 186 17.86 -1.94 28.26
C LEU A 186 19.27 -2.40 27.89
N SER A 187 20.31 -1.85 28.51
CA SER A 187 21.68 -2.28 28.24
C SER A 187 21.95 -3.72 28.68
N LYS A 188 21.32 -4.17 29.78
CA LYS A 188 21.38 -5.56 30.24
C LYS A 188 20.58 -6.50 29.33
N THR A 189 19.47 -6.05 28.76
CA THR A 189 18.56 -6.90 27.96
C THR A 189 18.85 -6.88 26.46
N ASP A 190 19.59 -5.90 25.93
CA ASP A 190 19.88 -5.81 24.49
C ASP A 190 20.64 -7.04 23.99
N ALA A 191 21.72 -7.44 24.67
CA ALA A 191 22.50 -8.62 24.30
C ALA A 191 21.68 -9.93 24.31
N PRO A 192 20.96 -10.31 25.39
CA PRO A 192 20.13 -11.51 25.38
C PRO A 192 18.95 -11.41 24.40
N PHE A 193 18.41 -10.22 24.15
CA PHE A 193 17.36 -10.02 23.16
C PHE A 193 17.86 -10.31 21.73
N ARG A 194 19.04 -9.79 21.35
CA ARG A 194 19.67 -10.10 20.06
C ARG A 194 19.94 -11.60 19.92
N LEU A 195 20.48 -12.22 20.96
CA LEU A 195 20.70 -13.67 20.97
C LEU A 195 19.40 -14.45 20.77
N LEU A 196 18.33 -14.07 21.47
CA LEU A 196 17.01 -14.67 21.31
C LEU A 196 16.50 -14.53 19.88
N GLN A 197 16.63 -13.33 19.30
CA GLN A 197 16.19 -13.06 17.93
C GLN A 197 16.96 -13.92 16.91
N ASP A 198 18.27 -14.09 17.08
CA ASP A 198 19.09 -14.94 16.23
C ASP A 198 18.73 -16.43 16.40
N ARG A 199 18.45 -16.88 17.63
CA ARG A 199 17.97 -18.25 17.89
C ARG A 199 16.60 -18.51 17.26
N ILE A 200 15.69 -17.55 17.32
CA ILE A 200 14.38 -17.64 16.64
C ILE A 200 14.59 -17.82 15.14
N LYS A 201 15.45 -17.00 14.51
CA LYS A 201 15.76 -17.13 13.07
C LYS A 201 16.33 -18.50 12.73
N GLN A 202 17.30 -18.99 13.51
CA GLN A 202 17.90 -20.32 13.33
C GLN A 202 16.85 -21.43 13.44
N LEU A 203 15.98 -21.36 14.45
CA LEU A 203 14.92 -22.35 14.66
C LEU A 203 13.91 -22.33 13.51
N THR A 204 13.49 -21.15 13.04
CA THR A 204 12.58 -21.03 11.90
C THR A 204 13.20 -21.60 10.62
N GLN A 205 14.50 -21.37 10.41
CA GLN A 205 15.20 -21.94 9.26
C GLN A 205 15.32 -23.46 9.34
N ALA A 206 15.69 -24.00 10.51
CA ALA A 206 15.79 -25.45 10.73
C ALA A 206 14.43 -26.13 10.55
N ALA A 207 13.36 -25.57 11.12
CA ALA A 207 12.01 -26.10 10.95
C ALA A 207 11.56 -26.09 9.49
N LYS A 208 11.91 -25.04 8.73
CA LYS A 208 11.62 -25.00 7.30
C LYS A 208 12.38 -26.09 6.52
N GLN A 209 13.65 -26.28 6.83
CA GLN A 209 14.45 -27.34 6.21
C GLN A 209 13.88 -28.73 6.50
N GLU A 210 13.49 -29.00 7.75
CA GLU A 210 12.84 -30.27 8.12
C GLU A 210 11.52 -30.49 7.37
N LEU A 211 10.69 -29.45 7.21
CA LEU A 211 9.47 -29.54 6.41
C LEU A 211 9.76 -29.84 4.93
N ASP A 212 10.76 -29.17 4.35
CA ASP A 212 11.17 -29.41 2.96
C ASP A 212 11.69 -30.86 2.80
N TYR A 213 12.43 -31.40 3.76
CA TYR A 213 12.87 -32.80 3.78
C TYR A 213 11.69 -33.78 3.87
N PHE A 214 10.72 -33.52 4.75
CA PHE A 214 9.53 -34.38 4.86
C PHE A 214 8.72 -34.36 3.57
N GLN A 215 8.55 -33.20 2.94
CA GLN A 215 7.86 -33.10 1.66
C GLN A 215 8.57 -33.91 0.58
N TYR A 216 9.90 -33.78 0.48
CA TYR A 216 10.70 -34.57 -0.47
C TYR A 216 10.52 -36.09 -0.27
N TYR A 217 10.52 -36.56 0.99
CA TYR A 217 10.29 -37.98 1.27
C TYR A 217 8.88 -38.43 0.91
N ILE A 218 7.86 -37.61 1.19
CA ILE A 218 6.48 -37.89 0.80
C ILE A 218 6.37 -38.02 -0.73
N ASP A 219 6.95 -37.08 -1.47
CA ASP A 219 6.92 -37.07 -2.94
C ASP A 219 7.65 -38.29 -3.52
N SER A 220 8.83 -38.62 -2.97
CA SER A 220 9.59 -39.81 -3.38
C SER A 220 8.82 -41.11 -3.16
N ILE A 221 8.13 -41.24 -2.02
CA ILE A 221 7.29 -42.42 -1.74
C ILE A 221 6.10 -42.47 -2.71
N TYR A 222 5.50 -41.32 -3.02
CA TYR A 222 4.39 -41.25 -3.97
C TYR A 222 4.82 -41.70 -5.37
N ASP A 223 6.01 -41.29 -5.83
CA ASP A 223 6.59 -41.72 -7.10
C ASP A 223 6.92 -43.23 -7.12
N GLU A 224 7.43 -43.78 -6.01
CA GLU A 224 7.66 -45.21 -5.87
C GLU A 224 6.34 -46.00 -5.92
N ILE A 225 5.31 -45.56 -5.21
CA ILE A 225 3.97 -46.18 -5.26
C ILE A 225 3.40 -46.12 -6.67
N ALA A 226 3.51 -44.98 -7.36
CA ALA A 226 3.04 -44.83 -8.74
C ALA A 226 3.76 -45.79 -9.69
N ARG A 227 5.07 -45.98 -9.51
CA ARG A 227 5.88 -46.94 -10.28
C ARG A 227 5.45 -48.38 -10.01
N GLU A 228 5.26 -48.76 -8.75
CA GLU A 228 4.83 -50.12 -8.40
C GLU A 228 3.42 -50.42 -8.93
N ASN A 229 2.48 -49.47 -8.83
CA ASN A 229 1.15 -49.62 -9.42
C ASN A 229 1.20 -49.81 -10.95
N TYR A 230 2.08 -49.07 -11.64
CA TYR A 230 2.30 -49.26 -13.07
C TYR A 230 2.90 -50.63 -13.38
N ASN A 231 3.89 -51.07 -12.60
CA ASN A 231 4.52 -52.38 -12.77
C ASN A 231 3.52 -53.52 -12.53
N GLU A 232 2.67 -53.41 -11.51
CA GLU A 232 1.60 -54.37 -11.22
C GLU A 232 0.65 -54.48 -12.40
N ALA A 233 0.12 -53.35 -12.88
CA ALA A 233 -0.78 -53.33 -14.04
C ALA A 233 -0.12 -53.91 -15.30
N HIS A 234 1.15 -53.57 -15.55
CA HIS A 234 1.90 -54.07 -16.70
C HIS A 234 2.15 -55.58 -16.61
N LEU A 235 2.51 -56.10 -15.43
CA LEU A 235 2.71 -57.52 -15.19
C LEU A 235 1.39 -58.29 -15.30
N GLN A 236 0.29 -57.73 -14.78
CA GLN A 236 -1.04 -58.29 -14.89
C GLN A 236 -1.47 -58.41 -16.36
N GLU A 237 -1.30 -57.35 -17.16
CA GLU A 237 -1.57 -57.38 -18.60
C GLU A 237 -0.73 -58.44 -19.31
N LYS A 238 0.58 -58.49 -19.02
CA LYS A 238 1.49 -59.47 -19.61
C LYS A 238 1.12 -60.91 -19.22
N PHE A 239 0.72 -61.14 -17.97
CA PHE A 239 0.27 -62.44 -17.49
C PHE A 239 -1.00 -62.88 -18.23
N PHE A 240 -2.02 -62.02 -18.31
CA PHE A 240 -3.26 -62.35 -19.03
C PHE A 240 -3.02 -62.55 -20.52
N ARG A 241 -2.10 -61.80 -21.12
CA ARG A 241 -1.69 -62.01 -22.50
C ARG A 241 -1.08 -63.40 -22.71
N ILE A 242 -0.14 -63.81 -21.86
CA ILE A 242 0.48 -65.14 -21.93
C ILE A 242 -0.59 -66.24 -21.74
N LEU A 243 -1.49 -66.05 -20.77
CA LEU A 243 -2.53 -67.03 -20.45
C LEU A 243 -3.54 -67.19 -21.59
N ASN A 244 -4.01 -66.09 -22.18
CA ASN A 244 -5.03 -66.09 -23.23
C ASN A 244 -4.46 -66.32 -24.65
N GLU A 245 -3.18 -66.07 -24.88
CA GLU A 245 -2.52 -66.34 -26.16
C GLU A 245 -1.72 -67.64 -26.07
N ALA A 246 -0.48 -67.58 -25.61
CA ALA A 246 0.48 -68.67 -25.73
C ALA A 246 0.03 -69.95 -25.02
N PHE A 247 -0.45 -69.84 -23.78
CA PHE A 247 -0.94 -70.99 -23.03
C PHE A 247 -2.25 -71.53 -23.61
N TYR A 248 -3.21 -70.65 -23.91
CA TYR A 248 -4.47 -71.05 -24.51
C TYR A 248 -4.24 -71.81 -25.83
N TYR A 249 -3.45 -71.27 -26.76
CA TYR A 249 -3.18 -71.95 -28.04
C TYR A 249 -2.40 -73.26 -27.87
N SER A 250 -1.45 -73.31 -26.94
CA SER A 250 -0.58 -74.49 -26.79
C SER A 250 -1.21 -75.63 -26.00
N VAL A 251 -2.14 -75.34 -25.09
CA VAL A 251 -2.68 -76.35 -24.16
C VAL A 251 -4.19 -76.50 -24.26
N ALA A 252 -4.93 -75.39 -24.30
CA ALA A 252 -6.39 -75.38 -24.12
C ALA A 252 -7.20 -75.13 -25.41
N SER A 253 -6.54 -74.82 -26.52
CA SER A 253 -7.21 -74.51 -27.78
C SER A 253 -7.96 -75.75 -28.29
N PRO A 254 -9.16 -75.57 -28.86
CA PRO A 254 -9.92 -76.68 -29.43
C PRO A 254 -9.13 -77.49 -30.45
N CYS A 255 -8.23 -76.85 -31.21
CA CYS A 255 -7.39 -77.55 -32.20
C CYS A 255 -6.35 -78.45 -31.53
N THR A 256 -5.70 -77.96 -30.47
CA THR A 256 -4.67 -78.70 -29.75
C THR A 256 -5.25 -79.83 -28.91
N LEU A 257 -6.42 -79.60 -28.28
CA LEU A 257 -7.17 -80.65 -27.59
C LEU A 257 -7.65 -81.75 -28.55
N LYS A 258 -8.14 -81.37 -29.74
CA LYS A 258 -8.49 -82.35 -30.79
C LYS A 258 -7.27 -83.17 -31.22
N LEU A 259 -6.14 -82.51 -31.47
CA LEU A 259 -4.89 -83.18 -31.83
C LEU A 259 -4.47 -84.18 -30.74
N LYS A 260 -4.54 -83.78 -29.46
CA LYS A 260 -4.27 -84.65 -28.32
C LYS A 260 -5.17 -85.90 -28.34
N ILE A 261 -6.48 -85.71 -28.46
CA ILE A 261 -7.44 -86.81 -28.52
C ILE A 261 -7.14 -87.75 -29.69
N CYS A 262 -6.82 -87.22 -30.87
CA CYS A 262 -6.49 -88.03 -32.04
C CYS A 262 -5.23 -88.89 -31.83
N ILE A 263 -4.19 -88.31 -31.24
CA ILE A 263 -2.92 -89.02 -31.01
C ILE A 263 -3.07 -90.07 -29.92
N GLU A 264 -3.74 -89.73 -28.81
CA GLU A 264 -4.05 -90.70 -27.76
C GLU A 264 -4.89 -91.87 -28.32
N TYR A 265 -5.89 -91.58 -29.16
CA TYR A 265 -6.68 -92.62 -29.81
C TYR A 265 -5.82 -93.56 -30.68
N VAL A 266 -4.94 -93.02 -31.53
CA VAL A 266 -4.05 -93.84 -32.37
C VAL A 266 -3.06 -94.64 -31.53
N TYR A 267 -2.50 -94.02 -30.49
CA TYR A 267 -1.60 -94.68 -29.54
C TYR A 267 -2.28 -95.86 -28.84
N GLU A 268 -3.48 -95.67 -28.32
CA GLU A 268 -4.25 -96.74 -27.66
C GLU A 268 -4.58 -97.90 -28.59
N GLN A 269 -4.85 -97.65 -29.87
CA GLN A 269 -5.13 -98.71 -30.85
C GLN A 269 -3.89 -99.57 -31.16
N ILE A 270 -2.70 -98.96 -31.19
CA ILE A 270 -1.48 -99.64 -31.60
C ILE A 270 -0.74 -100.27 -30.42
N VAL A 271 -0.63 -99.55 -29.29
CA VAL A 271 0.18 -99.95 -28.14
C VAL A 271 -0.67 -100.54 -27.00
N GLY A 272 -1.97 -100.20 -26.96
CA GLY A 272 -2.89 -100.58 -25.89
C GLY A 272 -3.22 -99.42 -24.95
N LYS A 273 -4.26 -99.60 -24.12
CA LYS A 273 -4.76 -98.55 -23.21
C LYS A 273 -3.73 -98.15 -22.15
N CYS A 274 -3.54 -96.85 -21.97
CA CYS A 274 -2.72 -96.29 -20.90
C CYS A 274 -3.65 -95.87 -19.75
N GLU A 275 -3.56 -96.51 -18.58
CA GLU A 275 -4.53 -96.33 -17.48
C GLU A 275 -4.54 -94.92 -16.86
N GLU A 276 -3.45 -94.16 -16.97
CA GLU A 276 -3.31 -92.83 -16.35
C GLU A 276 -3.43 -91.64 -17.35
N GLY A 277 -3.60 -91.91 -18.65
CA GLY A 277 -3.55 -90.89 -19.70
C GLY A 277 -2.17 -90.23 -19.85
N HIS A 278 -1.88 -89.62 -21.01
CA HIS A 278 -0.58 -88.99 -21.22
C HIS A 278 -0.60 -87.53 -20.73
N GLN A 279 0.38 -87.17 -19.87
CA GLN A 279 0.52 -85.81 -19.34
C GLN A 279 0.98 -84.81 -20.41
N SER A 280 1.85 -85.23 -21.33
CA SER A 280 2.35 -84.44 -22.46
C SER A 280 2.06 -85.15 -23.78
N LEU A 281 1.84 -84.38 -24.85
CA LEU A 281 1.66 -84.92 -26.20
C LEU A 281 2.95 -85.49 -26.79
N GLN A 282 4.10 -85.03 -26.29
CA GLN A 282 5.40 -85.33 -26.88
C GLN A 282 5.76 -86.82 -26.78
N ASP A 283 5.44 -87.46 -25.67
CA ASP A 283 5.77 -88.87 -25.43
C ASP A 283 5.01 -89.82 -26.36
N PRO A 284 3.65 -89.78 -26.46
CA PRO A 284 2.94 -90.66 -27.39
C PRO A 284 3.29 -90.37 -28.85
N MET A 285 3.50 -89.10 -29.22
CA MET A 285 3.96 -88.75 -30.58
C MET A 285 5.29 -89.41 -30.91
N LYS A 286 6.29 -89.30 -30.03
CA LYS A 286 7.63 -89.83 -30.26
C LYS A 286 7.65 -91.36 -30.32
N ILE A 287 6.84 -92.02 -29.49
CA ILE A 287 6.72 -93.48 -29.52
C ILE A 287 6.05 -93.92 -30.83
N LEU A 288 4.99 -93.25 -31.26
CA LEU A 288 4.35 -93.52 -32.55
C LEU A 288 5.32 -93.29 -33.71
N GLU A 289 6.14 -92.24 -33.65
CA GLU A 289 7.16 -91.94 -34.65
C GLU A 289 8.22 -93.06 -34.72
N VAL A 290 8.79 -93.46 -33.58
CA VAL A 290 9.77 -94.56 -33.51
C VAL A 290 9.16 -95.88 -34.00
N MET A 291 7.91 -96.15 -33.65
CA MET A 291 7.20 -97.35 -34.12
C MET A 291 6.96 -97.31 -35.63
N TYR A 292 6.61 -96.14 -36.18
CA TYR A 292 6.46 -95.96 -37.62
C TYR A 292 7.80 -96.14 -38.34
N GLU A 293 8.89 -95.59 -37.80
CA GLU A 293 10.24 -95.78 -38.32
C GLU A 293 10.69 -97.25 -38.26
N ASP A 294 10.48 -97.95 -37.14
CA ASP A 294 10.79 -99.39 -37.02
C ASP A 294 9.95 -100.22 -38.01
N PHE A 295 8.67 -99.87 -38.18
CA PHE A 295 7.82 -100.53 -39.16
C PHE A 295 8.33 -100.31 -40.59
N ASN A 296 8.74 -99.09 -40.94
CA ASN A 296 9.34 -98.80 -42.25
C ASN A 296 10.68 -99.51 -42.44
N LEU A 297 11.54 -99.56 -41.43
CA LEU A 297 12.81 -100.30 -41.46
C LEU A 297 12.57 -101.81 -41.66
N ARG A 298 11.55 -102.36 -41.01
CA ARG A 298 11.12 -103.75 -41.23
C ARG A 298 10.60 -103.96 -42.65
N LEU A 299 9.85 -103.02 -43.21
CA LEU A 299 9.41 -103.08 -44.59
C LEU A 299 10.59 -103.02 -45.57
N ASP A 300 11.56 -102.15 -45.33
CA ASP A 300 12.74 -101.98 -46.19
C ASP A 300 13.73 -103.16 -46.09
N SER A 301 13.79 -103.83 -44.94
CA SER A 301 14.67 -104.99 -44.72
C SER A 301 14.10 -106.31 -45.24
N LEU A 302 12.88 -106.32 -45.77
CA LEU A 302 12.32 -107.50 -46.42
C LEU A 302 13.06 -107.78 -47.74
N ASP A 303 13.62 -108.98 -47.87
CA ASP A 303 14.31 -109.41 -49.10
C ASP A 303 13.32 -109.41 -50.28
N PHE A 304 13.63 -108.61 -51.29
CA PHE A 304 12.82 -108.46 -52.50
C PHE A 304 12.52 -109.81 -53.17
N LYS A 305 13.39 -110.82 -53.02
CA LYS A 305 13.14 -112.17 -53.52
C LYS A 305 12.06 -112.91 -52.73
N ILE A 306 12.08 -112.82 -51.40
CA ILE A 306 11.05 -113.43 -50.54
C ILE A 306 9.72 -112.71 -50.75
N VAL A 307 9.74 -111.38 -50.88
CA VAL A 307 8.52 -110.61 -51.17
C VAL A 307 7.97 -110.94 -52.55
N ASN A 308 8.80 -111.05 -53.60
CA ASN A 308 8.32 -111.48 -54.91
C ASN A 308 7.86 -112.94 -54.94
N GLN A 309 8.50 -113.82 -54.17
CA GLN A 309 8.12 -115.22 -54.10
C GLN A 309 6.81 -115.38 -53.32
N ALA A 310 6.65 -114.70 -52.17
CA ALA A 310 5.39 -114.60 -51.46
C ALA A 310 4.31 -113.93 -52.32
N ARG A 311 4.63 -112.87 -53.07
CA ARG A 311 3.68 -112.23 -54.01
C ARG A 311 3.27 -113.21 -55.11
N ASN A 312 4.22 -113.94 -55.69
CA ASN A 312 3.94 -114.93 -56.74
C ASN A 312 3.20 -116.15 -56.19
N ASP A 313 3.47 -116.57 -54.95
CA ASP A 313 2.78 -117.66 -54.26
C ASP A 313 1.37 -117.24 -53.85
N PHE A 314 1.19 -115.99 -53.40
CA PHE A 314 -0.13 -115.42 -53.13
C PHE A 314 -0.91 -115.26 -54.43
N PHE A 315 -0.30 -114.74 -55.50
CA PHE A 315 -0.94 -114.70 -56.83
C PHE A 315 -1.22 -116.10 -57.37
N ALA A 316 -0.36 -117.09 -57.12
CA ALA A 316 -0.59 -118.46 -57.54
C ALA A 316 -1.69 -119.12 -56.72
N GLN A 317 -1.78 -118.86 -55.41
CA GLN A 317 -2.90 -119.26 -54.56
C GLN A 317 -4.19 -118.56 -54.97
N ASP A 318 -4.16 -117.27 -55.29
CA ASP A 318 -5.31 -116.52 -55.80
C ASP A 318 -5.73 -117.05 -57.19
N LEU A 319 -4.78 -117.39 -58.06
CA LEU A 319 -5.06 -118.06 -59.33
C LEU A 319 -5.65 -119.46 -59.12
N LYS A 320 -5.23 -120.16 -58.06
CA LYS A 320 -5.75 -121.48 -57.69
C LYS A 320 -7.13 -121.38 -57.05
N MET A 321 -7.38 -120.37 -56.21
CA MET A 321 -8.70 -120.03 -55.68
C MET A 321 -9.62 -119.58 -56.80
N MET A 322 -9.18 -118.72 -57.72
CA MET A 322 -9.94 -118.33 -58.91
C MET A 322 -10.23 -119.53 -59.80
N LYS A 323 -9.26 -120.42 -60.08
CA LYS A 323 -9.50 -121.64 -60.87
C LYS A 323 -10.41 -122.63 -60.16
N ASN A 324 -10.32 -122.76 -58.84
CA ASN A 324 -11.22 -123.59 -58.04
C ASN A 324 -12.61 -122.98 -57.96
N ALA A 325 -12.74 -121.65 -57.86
CA ALA A 325 -14.01 -120.94 -57.98
C ALA A 325 -14.59 -121.11 -59.39
N TYR A 326 -13.78 -121.06 -60.44
CA TYR A 326 -14.20 -121.27 -61.82
C TYR A 326 -14.57 -122.73 -62.14
N LYS A 327 -13.93 -123.71 -61.48
CA LYS A 327 -14.31 -125.13 -61.54
C LYS A 327 -15.58 -125.41 -60.72
N ALA A 328 -15.70 -124.84 -59.53
CA ALA A 328 -16.94 -124.87 -58.74
C ALA A 328 -18.11 -124.19 -59.48
N GLN A 329 -17.82 -123.18 -60.32
CA GLN A 329 -18.80 -122.54 -61.21
C GLN A 329 -19.13 -123.36 -62.46
N ARG A 330 -18.33 -124.37 -62.84
CA ARG A 330 -18.59 -125.31 -63.96
C ARG A 330 -19.15 -126.67 -63.52
N GLU A 331 -19.03 -127.00 -62.24
CA GLU A 331 -19.67 -128.16 -61.58
C GLU A 331 -21.00 -127.78 -60.89
N LEU A 332 -21.41 -126.51 -61.01
CA LEU A 332 -22.79 -126.01 -61.01
C LEU A 332 -23.25 -125.87 -62.46
#